data_AF-A0A662GMH7-F1
#
_entry.id   AF-A0A662GMH7-F1
#
_cell.length_a   1.000
_cell.length_b   1.000
_cell.length_c   1.000
_cell.angle_alpha   90.00
_cell.angle_beta   90.00
_cell.angle_gamma   90.00
#
_symmetry.space_group_name_H-M   'P 1'
#
loop_
_entity.id
_entity.type
_entity.pdbx_description
1 polymer ?
#
loop_
_entity_poly.entity_id
_entity_poly.type
_entity_poly.pdbx_seq_one_letter_code
_entity_poly.pdbx_strand_id
1 'polypeptide(L)' 'IIICGNAGGVLPTFYIDSIAKSVKVKREKIQGPFFLFLGDVLEDIKCNGRLYVNIDKNPELSKFKEFLGE' A
#
# COMPACT_ATOMS: atom_id res chain seq x y z
N ILE A 1 -1.99 2.88 7.86
CA ILE A 1 -3.34 2.28 7.65
C ILE A 1 -3.17 0.98 6.88
N ILE A 2 -3.98 -0.05 7.16
CA ILE A 2 -3.96 -1.33 6.42
C ILE A 2 -5.37 -1.60 5.90
N ILE A 3 -5.50 -1.69 4.58
CA ILE A 3 -6.76 -2.03 3.90
C ILE A 3 -6.68 -3.49 3.45
N CYS A 4 -7.43 -4.35 4.13
CA CYS A 4 -7.51 -5.79 3.80
C CYS A 4 -8.59 -6.10 2.74
N GLY A 5 -9.47 -5.15 2.45
CA GLY A 5 -10.50 -5.24 1.41
C GLY A 5 -10.14 -4.46 0.15
N ASN A 6 -11.16 -4.07 -0.61
CA ASN A 6 -10.99 -3.15 -1.73
C ASN A 6 -10.92 -1.69 -1.22
N ALA A 7 -9.94 -0.92 -1.68
CA ALA A 7 -9.69 0.45 -1.29
C ALA A 7 -10.50 1.47 -2.12
N GLY A 8 -11.05 1.06 -3.27
CA GLY A 8 -11.71 1.96 -4.23
C GLY A 8 -10.73 2.83 -5.01
N GLY A 9 -9.44 2.48 -5.01
CA GLY A 9 -8.34 3.28 -5.55
C GLY A 9 -7.45 3.91 -4.47
N VAL A 10 -6.40 4.59 -4.92
CA VAL A 10 -5.42 5.30 -4.07
C VAL A 10 -5.24 6.69 -4.65
N LEU A 11 -5.12 7.70 -3.79
CA LEU A 11 -4.90 9.08 -4.23
C LEU A 11 -3.53 9.21 -4.93
N PRO A 12 -3.42 10.03 -5.99
CA PRO A 12 -2.18 10.20 -6.75
C PRO A 12 -1.06 10.89 -5.96
N THR A 13 -1.37 11.38 -4.76
CA THR A 13 -0.46 12.03 -3.81
C THR A 13 0.30 11.03 -2.93
N PHE A 14 0.01 9.74 -3.09
CA PHE A 14 0.75 8.64 -2.49
C PHE A 14 1.72 8.02 -3.50
N TYR A 15 2.94 7.78 -3.05
CA TYR A 15 3.98 7.10 -3.83
C TYR A 15 4.00 5.62 -3.51
N ILE A 16 4.09 4.78 -4.54
CA ILE A 16 4.32 3.35 -4.33
C ILE A 16 5.79 3.12 -3.93
N ASP A 17 6.00 2.38 -2.85
CA ASP A 17 7.34 2.12 -2.30
C ASP A 17 7.76 0.66 -2.55
N SER A 18 6.95 -0.31 -2.11
CA SER A 18 7.32 -1.72 -2.15
C SER A 18 6.12 -2.66 -2.02
N ILE A 19 6.36 -3.97 -2.20
CA ILE A 19 5.40 -5.04 -1.92
C ILE A 19 5.78 -5.70 -0.59
N ALA A 20 4.85 -5.67 0.37
CA ALA A 20 4.99 -6.32 1.66
C ALA A 20 4.24 -7.66 1.67
N LYS A 21 4.96 -8.75 1.91
CA LYS A 21 4.37 -10.11 2.06
C LYS A 21 3.47 -10.24 3.30
N SER A 22 3.71 -9.43 4.32
CA SER A 22 2.89 -9.37 5.53
C SER A 22 3.09 -8.02 6.21
N VAL A 23 2.11 -7.59 7.00
CA VAL A 23 2.17 -6.35 7.77
C VAL A 23 1.90 -6.66 9.23
N LYS A 24 2.72 -6.10 10.13
CA LYS A 24 2.51 -6.22 11.57
C LYS A 24 1.91 -4.92 12.11
N VAL A 25 0.77 -5.02 12.78
CA VAL A 25 0.14 -3.91 13.50
C VAL A 25 -0.06 -4.30 14.95
N LYS A 26 0.61 -3.57 15.86
CA LYS A 26 0.66 -3.92 17.28
C LYS A 26 1.11 -5.39 17.50
N ARG A 27 0.18 -6.26 17.91
CA ARG A 27 0.41 -7.70 18.17
C ARG A 27 -0.09 -8.61 17.06
N GLU A 28 -0.76 -8.06 16.06
CA GLU A 28 -1.33 -8.82 14.96
C GLU A 28 -0.41 -8.79 13.75
N LYS A 29 -0.28 -9.95 13.10
CA LYS A 29 0.43 -10.09 11.82
C LYS A 29 -0.59 -10.49 10.77
N ILE A 30 -0.76 -9.62 9.79
CA ILE A 30 -1.70 -9.81 8.68
C ILE A 30 -0.89 -10.27 7.47
N GLN A 31 -1.28 -11.41 6.91
CA GLN A 31 -0.64 -11.94 5.70
C GLN A 31 -1.14 -11.21 4.46
N GLY A 32 -0.22 -10.93 3.54
CA GLY A 32 -0.46 -10.20 2.30
C GLY A 32 -0.63 -11.12 1.10
N PRO A 33 -0.33 -10.61 -0.11
CA PRO A 33 0.52 -9.46 -0.41
C PRO A 33 -0.15 -8.07 -0.28
N PHE A 34 0.65 -7.05 0.07
CA PHE A 34 0.21 -5.66 0.16
C PHE A 34 1.14 -4.73 -0.65
N PHE A 35 0.58 -3.78 -1.38
CA PHE A 35 1.34 -2.60 -1.79
C PHE A 35 1.54 -1.67 -0.60
N LEU A 36 2.75 -1.20 -0.38
CA LEU A 36 3.07 -0.11 0.54
C LEU A 36 3.12 1.20 -0.25
N PHE A 37 2.28 2.12 0.18
CA PHE A 37 2.23 3.49 -0.28
C PHE A 37 2.74 4.46 0.82
N LEU A 38 3.54 5.44 0.42
CA LEU A 38 4.03 6.54 1.27
C LEU A 38 3.35 7.85 0.90
N GLY A 39 2.89 8.61 1.88
CA GLY A 39 2.15 9.85 1.66
C GLY A 39 1.40 10.29 2.91
N ASP A 40 0.45 11.22 2.84
CA ASP A 40 0.11 12.05 1.67
C ASP A 40 1.11 13.21 1.53
N VAL A 41 1.70 13.40 0.34
CA VAL A 41 2.68 14.47 0.10
C VAL A 41 2.10 15.88 0.24
N LEU A 42 0.79 16.05 0.00
CA LEU A 42 0.10 17.32 0.16
C LEU A 42 -0.18 17.64 1.63
N GLU A 43 -0.19 16.65 2.51
CA GLU A 43 -0.36 16.83 3.96
C GLU A 43 0.99 17.10 4.65
N ASP A 44 1.99 16.25 4.39
CA ASP A 44 3.36 16.41 4.89
C ASP A 44 4.36 15.99 3.81
N ILE A 45 5.21 16.93 3.39
CA ILE A 45 6.23 16.69 2.35
C ILE A 45 7.22 15.58 2.75
N LYS A 46 7.35 15.28 4.05
CA LYS A 46 8.18 14.17 4.54
C LYS A 46 7.55 12.79 4.28
N CYS A 47 6.27 12.72 3.89
CA CYS A 47 5.55 11.50 3.51
C CYS A 47 5.67 10.35 4.54
N ASN A 48 5.55 10.67 5.83
CA ASN A 48 5.72 9.69 6.91
C ASN A 48 4.55 8.70 7.02
N GLY A 49 3.41 8.99 6.41
CA GLY A 49 2.25 8.11 6.43
C GLY A 49 2.48 6.87 5.58
N ARG A 50 2.05 5.73 6.13
CA ARG A 50 2.15 4.42 5.47
C ARG A 50 0.76 3.84 5.24
N LEU A 51 0.44 3.57 3.99
CA LEU A 51 -0.80 2.94 3.58
C LEU A 51 -0.49 1.58 2.94
N TYR A 52 -0.99 0.50 3.55
CA TYR A 52 -0.87 -0.84 3.01
C TYR A 52 -2.20 -1.23 2.36
N VAL A 53 -2.19 -1.65 1.09
CA VAL A 53 -3.39 -2.05 0.35
C VAL A 53 -3.22 -3.48 -0.16
N ASN A 54 -4.17 -4.36 0.17
CA ASN A 54 -4.12 -5.76 -0.23
C ASN A 54 -4.20 -5.88 -1.76
N ILE A 55 -3.23 -6.54 -2.38
CA ILE A 55 -3.14 -6.58 -3.84
C ILE A 55 -4.26 -7.46 -4.43
N ASP A 56 -4.54 -8.61 -3.81
CA ASP A 56 -5.51 -9.58 -4.34
C ASP A 56 -6.95 -9.04 -4.34
N LYS A 57 -7.24 -8.06 -3.49
CA LYS A 57 -8.56 -7.40 -3.41
C LYS A 57 -8.66 -6.13 -4.26
N ASN A 58 -7.58 -5.71 -4.91
CA ASN A 58 -7.49 -4.47 -5.70
C ASN A 58 -6.80 -4.76 -7.04
N PRO A 59 -7.42 -5.55 -7.93
CA PRO A 59 -6.81 -5.99 -9.19
C PRO A 59 -6.40 -4.82 -10.09
N GLU A 60 -7.08 -3.68 -10.00
CA GLU A 60 -6.75 -2.44 -10.72
C GLU A 60 -5.34 -1.92 -10.42
N LEU A 61 -4.80 -2.22 -9.23
CA LEU A 61 -3.45 -1.81 -8.82
C LEU A 61 -2.37 -2.80 -9.29
N SER A 62 -2.73 -3.96 -9.84
CA SER A 62 -1.78 -5.03 -10.18
C SER A 62 -0.73 -4.61 -11.21
N LYS A 63 -1.05 -3.65 -12.07
CA LYS A 63 -0.11 -3.08 -13.05
C LYS A 63 1.12 -2.46 -12.39
N PHE A 64 0.99 -2.01 -11.13
CA PHE A 64 2.11 -1.41 -10.42
C PHE A 64 3.20 -2.40 -10.00
N LYS A 65 2.93 -3.71 -10.04
CA LYS A 65 3.95 -4.74 -9.79
C LYS A 65 5.12 -4.64 -10.77
N GLU A 66 4.82 -4.32 -12.03
CA GLU A 66 5.81 -4.18 -13.10
C GLU A 66 6.85 -3.10 -12.75
N PHE A 67 6.44 -2.02 -12.09
CA PHE A 67 7.35 -0.94 -11.66
C PHE A 67 8.20 -1.32 -10.44
N LEU A 68 7.88 -2.41 -9.76
CA LEU A 68 8.60 -2.94 -8.60
C LEU A 68 9.42 -4.20 -8.94
N GLY A 69 9.42 -4.62 -10.21
CA GLY A 69 10.17 -5.78 -10.68
C GLY A 69 9.54 -7.13 -10.33
N GLU A 70 8.24 -7.17 -10.04
CA GLU A 70 7.43 -8.40 -9.86
C GLU A 70 6.48 -8.68 -11.02
#